data_AF-A0A9Q3JMR6-F1
#
_entry.id   AF-A0A9Q3JMR6-F1
#
_cell.length_a   1.000
_cell.length_b   1.000
_cell.length_c   1.000
_cell.angle_alpha   90.00
_cell.angle_beta   90.00
_cell.angle_gamma   90.00
#
_symmetry.space_group_name_H-M   'P 1'
#
loop_
_entity.id
_entity.type
_entity.pdbx_description
1 polymer ?
#
loop_
_entity_poly.entity_id
_entity_poly.type
_entity_poly.pdbx_seq_one_letter_code
_entity_poly.pdbx_strand_id
1 'polypeptide(L)'
;MENSFEDAIFNIERDRPMSWFLKQKDRLAALHPDLSETMVHKRILRKCGGDLENAIRSRFIEPRSTEDYINAMEDITTRTKIG
;
A
#
# COMPACT_ATOMS: atom_id res chain seq x y z
N MET A 1 4.07 -23.26 -2.50
CA MET A 1 4.06 -22.05 -3.36
C MET A 1 3.52 -20.95 -2.48
N GLU A 2 4.44 -20.15 -1.91
CA GLU A 2 4.11 -19.21 -0.83
C GLU A 2 3.22 -18.07 -1.33
N ASN A 3 2.11 -17.88 -0.63
CA ASN A 3 1.18 -16.76 -0.72
C ASN A 3 1.82 -15.47 -0.19
N SER A 4 3.05 -15.18 -0.61
CA SER A 4 3.95 -14.16 -0.04
C SER A 4 3.41 -12.72 -0.09
N PHE A 5 2.44 -12.43 -0.97
CA PHE A 5 1.67 -11.18 -0.97
C PHE A 5 0.42 -11.26 -0.07
N GLU A 6 -0.26 -12.41 -0.02
CA GLU A 6 -1.47 -12.55 0.80
C GLU A 6 -1.16 -12.45 2.30
N ASP A 7 -0.02 -12.99 2.73
CA ASP A 7 0.45 -12.92 4.11
C ASP A 7 1.19 -11.61 4.45
N ALA A 8 1.44 -10.76 3.45
CA ALA A 8 2.14 -9.48 3.64
C ALA A 8 1.16 -8.42 4.13
N ILE A 9 1.04 -8.28 5.45
CA ILE A 9 0.34 -7.16 6.10
C ILE A 9 1.35 -6.04 6.42
N PHE A 10 1.00 -4.81 6.09
CA PHE A 10 1.81 -3.64 6.42
C PHE A 10 1.73 -3.36 7.92
N ASN A 11 2.88 -3.16 8.55
CA ASN A 11 2.99 -2.77 9.94
C ASN A 11 3.69 -1.40 10.05
N ILE A 12 3.00 -0.40 10.60
CA ILE A 12 3.49 0.98 10.73
C ILE A 12 4.78 1.13 11.57
N GLU A 13 5.00 0.23 12.53
CA GLU A 13 6.17 0.27 13.42
C GLU A 13 7.40 -0.36 12.76
N ARG A 14 7.19 -1.45 12.00
CA ARG A 14 8.27 -2.24 11.39
C ARG A 14 8.58 -1.86 9.95
N ASP A 15 7.56 -1.56 9.17
CA ASP A 15 7.66 -1.44 7.72
C ASP A 15 7.78 0.02 7.28
N ARG A 16 8.65 0.27 6.29
CA ARG A 16 8.75 1.58 5.64
C ARG A 16 7.78 1.65 4.46
N PRO A 17 6.86 2.64 4.39
CA PRO A 17 5.83 2.70 3.36
C PRO A 17 6.37 2.58 1.93
N MET A 18 7.38 3.37 1.57
CA MET A 18 7.96 3.35 0.22
C MET A 18 8.50 1.96 -0.15
N SER A 19 9.40 1.42 0.66
CA SER A 19 10.04 0.12 0.39
C SER A 19 9.04 -1.02 0.38
N TRP A 20 8.07 -0.99 1.31
CA TRP A 20 7.08 -2.04 1.42
C TRP A 20 6.09 -2.02 0.26
N PHE A 21 5.61 -0.83 -0.15
CA PHE A 21 4.66 -0.68 -1.26
C PHE A 21 5.29 -1.15 -2.57
N LEU A 22 6.51 -0.72 -2.88
CA LEU A 22 7.22 -1.13 -4.08
C LEU A 22 7.44 -2.65 -4.13
N LYS A 23 7.85 -3.25 -3.00
CA LYS A 23 8.00 -4.71 -2.89
C LYS A 23 6.70 -5.45 -3.19
N GLN A 24 5.57 -4.95 -2.69
CA GLN A 24 4.27 -5.57 -2.98
C GLN A 24 3.81 -5.35 -4.42
N LYS A 25 4.11 -4.19 -5.01
CA LYS A 25 3.85 -3.89 -6.42
C LYS A 25 4.59 -4.87 -7.33
N ASP A 26 5.89 -5.09 -7.08
CA ASP A 26 6.71 -6.02 -7.88
C ASP A 26 6.22 -7.46 -7.73
N ARG A 27 5.84 -7.88 -6.52
CA ARG A 27 5.22 -9.19 -6.28
C ARG A 27 3.91 -9.38 -7.03
N LEU A 28 3.03 -8.39 -6.99
CA LEU A 28 1.76 -8.44 -7.71
C LEU A 28 1.96 -8.44 -9.22
N ALA A 29 2.91 -7.66 -9.74
CA ALA A 29 3.26 -7.67 -11.15
C ALA A 29 3.81 -9.03 -11.60
N ALA A 30 4.58 -9.71 -10.76
CA ALA A 30 5.09 -11.05 -11.05
C ALA A 30 3.99 -12.14 -11.01
N LEU A 31 3.01 -12.01 -10.10
CA LEU A 31 1.91 -12.97 -9.96
C LEU A 31 0.77 -12.73 -10.96
N HIS A 32 0.55 -11.47 -11.32
CA HIS A 32 -0.58 -11.02 -12.13
C HIS A 32 -0.14 -9.86 -13.04
N PRO A 33 0.62 -10.14 -14.11
CA PRO A 33 1.11 -9.12 -15.03
C PRO A 33 -0.01 -8.35 -15.75
N ASP A 34 -1.21 -8.94 -15.85
CA ASP A 34 -2.37 -8.35 -16.53
C ASP A 34 -3.18 -7.38 -15.64
N LEU A 35 -2.82 -7.21 -14.37
CA LEU A 35 -3.53 -6.27 -13.50
C LEU A 35 -3.22 -4.82 -13.86
N SER A 36 -4.27 -4.00 -13.94
CA SER A 36 -4.09 -2.55 -14.05
C SER A 36 -3.43 -1.97 -12.81
N GLU A 37 -2.68 -0.88 -12.99
CA GLU A 37 -1.97 -0.21 -11.90
C GLU A 37 -2.93 0.17 -10.76
N THR A 38 -4.10 0.71 -11.08
CA THR A 38 -5.16 1.02 -10.12
C THR A 38 -5.62 -0.21 -9.31
N MET A 39 -5.72 -1.38 -9.95
CA MET A 39 -6.10 -2.60 -9.25
C MET A 39 -4.97 -3.11 -8.36
N VAL A 40 -3.72 -2.98 -8.81
CA VAL A 40 -2.53 -3.26 -7.99
C VAL A 40 -2.54 -2.39 -6.74
N HIS A 41 -2.72 -1.08 -6.87
CA HIS A 41 -2.82 -0.16 -5.72
C HIS A 41 -3.94 -0.56 -4.77
N LYS A 42 -5.15 -0.84 -5.28
CA LYS A 42 -6.28 -1.29 -4.44
C LYS A 42 -6.01 -2.60 -3.71
N ARG A 43 -5.21 -3.52 -4.27
CA ARG A 43 -4.82 -4.75 -3.59
C ARG A 43 -3.79 -4.47 -2.50
N ILE A 44 -2.80 -3.63 -2.77
CA ILE A 44 -1.78 -3.24 -1.79
C ILE A 44 -2.42 -2.50 -0.61
N LEU A 45 -3.33 -1.55 -0.87
CA LEU A 45 -4.01 -0.80 0.20
C LEU A 45 -4.83 -1.68 1.14
N ARG A 46 -5.45 -2.76 0.63
CA ARG A 46 -6.15 -3.74 1.47
C ARG A 46 -5.26 -4.44 2.49
N LYS A 47 -3.95 -4.48 2.23
CA LYS A 47 -2.95 -5.04 3.14
C LYS A 47 -2.44 -4.02 4.17
N CYS A 48 -2.86 -2.75 4.07
CA CYS A 48 -2.53 -1.69 5.03
C CYS A 48 -3.35 -1.76 6.33
N GLY A 49 -4.41 -2.57 6.37
CA GLY A 49 -5.37 -2.59 7.47
C GLY A 49 -6.44 -1.52 7.29
N GLY A 50 -7.66 -1.79 7.78
CA GLY A 50 -8.85 -1.00 7.46
C GLY A 50 -8.73 0.50 7.74
N ASP A 51 -8.14 0.88 8.87
CA ASP A 51 -8.01 2.30 9.24
C ASP A 51 -7.06 3.06 8.33
N LEU A 52 -5.88 2.48 8.06
CA LEU A 52 -4.88 3.09 7.19
C LEU A 52 -5.36 3.10 5.72
N GLU A 53 -6.00 2.02 5.27
CA GLU A 53 -6.65 1.98 3.95
C GLU A 53 -7.66 3.11 3.79
N ASN A 54 -8.57 3.28 4.76
CA ASN A 54 -9.59 4.31 4.74
C ASN A 54 -8.97 5.72 4.78
N ALA A 55 -7.96 5.94 5.63
CA ALA A 55 -7.27 7.21 5.74
C ALA A 55 -6.58 7.60 4.42
N ILE A 56 -5.96 6.65 3.71
CA ILE A 56 -5.34 6.89 2.41
C ILE A 56 -6.42 7.15 1.35
N ARG A 57 -7.45 6.30 1.26
CA ARG A 57 -8.53 6.45 0.28
C ARG A 57 -9.26 7.78 0.42
N SER A 58 -9.46 8.26 1.65
CA SER A 58 -10.11 9.55 1.91
C SER A 58 -9.34 10.75 1.36
N ARG A 59 -8.05 10.61 1.02
CA ARG A 59 -7.22 11.68 0.46
C ARG A 59 -7.33 11.80 -1.06
N PHE A 60 -7.91 10.79 -1.72
CA PHE A 60 -7.94 10.69 -3.16
C PHE A 60 -9.36 10.45 -3.66
N ILE A 61 -9.92 11.43 -4.37
CA ILE A 61 -11.24 11.31 -5.01
C ILE A 61 -11.17 10.39 -6.23
N GLU A 62 -10.01 10.37 -6.91
CA GLU A 62 -9.75 9.56 -8.10
C GLU A 62 -8.48 8.71 -7.91
N PRO A 63 -8.28 7.63 -8.69
CA PRO A 63 -7.02 6.89 -8.70
C PRO A 63 -5.82 7.81 -8.98
N ARG A 64 -4.73 7.62 -8.23
CA ARG A 64 -3.52 8.43 -8.32
C ARG A 64 -2.30 7.58 -8.64
N SER A 65 -1.15 8.24 -8.83
CA SER A 65 0.10 7.55 -9.13
C SER A 65 0.59 6.73 -7.93
N THR A 66 1.49 5.77 -8.20
CA THR A 66 2.18 5.02 -7.15
C THR A 66 2.84 5.95 -6.11
N GLU A 67 3.45 7.05 -6.56
CA GLU A 67 4.13 8.02 -5.71
C GLU A 67 3.15 8.76 -4.78
N ASP A 68 1.98 9.17 -5.30
CA ASP A 68 0.94 9.81 -4.48
C ASP A 68 0.52 8.88 -3.32
N TYR A 69 0.29 7.59 -3.59
CA TYR A 69 -0.09 6.63 -2.56
C TYR A 69 0.99 6.41 -1.51
N ILE A 70 2.26 6.33 -1.92
CA ILE A 70 3.41 6.21 -1.00
C ILE A 70 3.50 7.46 -0.12
N ASN A 71 3.44 8.65 -0.71
CA ASN A 71 3.50 9.91 0.02
C ASN A 71 2.36 10.03 1.05
N ALA A 72 1.15 9.62 0.68
CA ALA A 72 0.04 9.59 1.62
C ALA A 72 0.26 8.59 2.76
N MET A 73 0.79 7.40 2.47
CA MET A 73 1.16 6.44 3.52
C MET A 73 2.24 6.99 4.45
N GLU A 74 3.29 7.62 3.92
CA GLU A 74 4.36 8.24 4.73
C GLU A 74 3.82 9.36 5.60
N ASP A 75 3.01 10.27 5.07
CA ASP A 75 2.43 11.36 5.85
C ASP A 75 1.48 10.85 6.97
N ILE A 76 0.66 9.82 6.70
CA ILE A 76 -0.19 9.23 7.76
C ILE A 76 0.67 8.56 8.82
N THR A 77 1.61 7.72 8.39
CA THR A 77 2.42 6.91 9.32
C THR A 77 3.39 7.75 10.15
N THR A 78 3.85 8.90 9.63
CA THR A 78 4.67 9.87 10.38
C THR A 78 3.83 10.66 11.37
N ARG A 79 2.61 11.08 11.03
CA ARG A 79 1.71 11.79 11.95
C ARG A 79 1.23 10.91 13.10
N THR A 80 0.92 9.64 12.85
CA THR A 80 0.46 8.71 13.90
C THR A 80 1.54 8.41 14.94
N LYS A 81 2.84 8.52 14.59
CA LYS A 81 3.96 8.32 15.54
C LYS A 81 4.19 9.47 16.50
N ILE A 82 3.55 10.63 16.29
CA ILE A 82 3.69 11.83 17.13
C ILE A 82 2.56 11.92 18.19
N GLY A 83 1.64 10.94 18.22
CA GLY A 83 0.58 10.83 19.23
C GLY A 83 1.00 10.10 20.49
#